data_AF-A0A4Q1VJK5-F1
#
_entry.id   AF-A0A4Q1VJK5-F1
#
_cell.length_a   1.000
_cell.length_b   1.000
_cell.length_c   1.000
_cell.angle_alpha   90.00
_cell.angle_beta   90.00
_cell.angle_gamma   90.00
#
_symmetry.space_group_name_H-M   'P 1'
#
loop_
_entity.id
_entity.type
_entity.pdbx_description
1 polymer ?
#
loop_
_entity_poly.entity_id
_entity_poly.type
_entity_poly.pdbx_seq_one_letter_code
_entity_poly.pdbx_strand_id
1 'polypeptide(L)' 'MLNPLLIETARRSSPPGSARRVIKSLVRSMTSVARWIEVHRQRVRLAELEDHHLADLGLSPAQVRKEYAKWPWQA' A
#
# COMPACT_ATOMS: atom_id res chain seq x y z
N MET A 1 -12.88 -5.30 -53.20
CA MET A 1 -12.40 -6.52 -52.50
C MET A 1 -11.59 -6.08 -51.29
N LEU A 2 -12.05 -6.40 -50.08
CA LEU A 2 -11.36 -6.03 -48.84
C LEU A 2 -10.11 -6.90 -48.67
N ASN A 3 -8.97 -6.26 -48.40
CA ASN A 3 -7.66 -6.89 -48.34
C ASN A 3 -7.54 -7.77 -47.07
N PRO A 4 -7.32 -9.10 -47.17
CA PRO A 4 -7.28 -10.00 -46.02
C PRO A 4 -6.12 -9.73 -45.05
N LEU A 5 -5.07 -9.04 -45.51
CA LEU A 5 -3.92 -8.66 -44.68
C LEU A 5 -4.24 -7.62 -43.59
N LEU A 6 -5.36 -6.88 -43.71
CA LEU A 6 -5.79 -5.95 -42.66
C LEU A 6 -6.54 -6.65 -41.51
N ILE A 7 -7.11 -7.83 -41.75
CA ILE A 7 -7.91 -8.56 -40.75
C ILE A 7 -7.00 -9.34 -39.79
N GLU A 8 -5.83 -9.78 -40.27
CA GLU A 8 -4.92 -10.62 -39.49
C GLU A 8 -4.06 -9.82 -38.49
N THR A 9 -3.73 -8.56 -38.81
CA THR A 9 -2.94 -7.68 -37.93
C THR A 9 -3.72 -7.21 -36.71
N ALA A 10 -5.05 -7.14 -36.79
CA ALA A 10 -5.91 -6.70 -35.68
C ALA A 10 -6.06 -7.76 -34.57
N ARG A 11 -5.81 -9.05 -34.85
CA ARG A 11 -6.09 -10.15 -33.91
C ARG A 11 -4.94 -10.47 -32.93
N ARG A 12 -3.77 -9.84 -33.09
CA ARG A 12 -2.54 -10.17 -32.31
C ARG A 12 -2.07 -9.09 -31.36
N SER A 13 -2.81 -8.02 -31.11
CA SER A 13 -2.48 -7.09 -30.03
C SER A 13 -2.94 -7.65 -28.67
N SER A 14 -2.35 -8.77 -28.26
CA SER A 14 -2.25 -9.07 -26.83
C SER A 14 -1.55 -7.89 -26.17
N PRO A 15 -2.02 -7.40 -24.99
CA PRO A 15 -1.35 -6.32 -24.31
C PRO A 15 0.12 -6.72 -24.12
N PRO A 16 1.09 -5.87 -24.48
CA PRO A 16 2.49 -6.25 -24.41
C PRO A 16 2.75 -6.67 -22.97
N GLY A 17 3.26 -7.89 -22.75
CA GLY A 17 3.39 -8.46 -21.40
C GLY A 17 4.19 -7.58 -20.43
N SER A 18 4.96 -6.62 -20.96
CA SER A 18 5.59 -5.52 -20.24
C SER A 18 4.58 -4.59 -19.54
N ALA A 19 3.53 -4.12 -20.21
CA ALA A 19 2.51 -3.24 -19.64
C ALA A 19 1.81 -3.91 -18.46
N ARG A 20 1.45 -5.20 -18.58
CA ARG A 20 0.84 -5.97 -17.50
C ARG A 20 1.78 -6.12 -16.29
N ARG A 21 3.10 -6.28 -16.51
CA ARG A 21 4.10 -6.32 -15.43
C ARG A 21 4.24 -4.98 -14.73
N VAL A 22 4.28 -3.88 -15.47
CA VAL A 22 4.37 -2.53 -14.92
C VAL A 22 3.13 -2.23 -14.06
N ILE A 23 1.93 -2.51 -14.57
CA ILE A 23 0.68 -2.32 -13.82
C ILE A 23 0.69 -3.16 -12.54
N LYS A 24 1.10 -4.43 -12.62
CA LYS A 24 1.18 -5.30 -11.42
C LYS A 24 2.17 -4.75 -10.38
N SER A 25 3.32 -4.24 -10.83
CA SER A 25 4.31 -3.62 -9.93
C SER A 25 3.75 -2.36 -9.29
N LEU A 26 3.07 -1.50 -10.06
CA LEU A 26 2.46 -0.28 -9.55
C LEU A 26 1.39 -0.60 -8.49
N VAL A 27 0.49 -1.53 -8.77
CA VAL A 27 -0.55 -1.98 -7.83
C VAL A 27 0.09 -2.51 -6.54
N ARG A 28 1.15 -3.31 -6.64
CA ARG A 28 1.86 -3.82 -5.46
C ARG A 28 2.48 -2.68 -4.64
N SER A 29 3.14 -1.72 -5.28
CA SER A 29 3.67 -0.54 -4.60
C SER A 29 2.58 0.28 -3.92
N MET A 30 1.44 0.50 -4.59
CA MET A 30 0.29 1.19 -4.00
C MET A 30 -0.27 0.46 -2.77
N THR A 31 -0.37 -0.87 -2.82
CA THR A 31 -0.82 -1.64 -1.64
C THR A 31 0.14 -1.53 -0.46
N SER A 32 1.46 -1.47 -0.70
CA SER A 32 2.46 -1.24 0.35
C SER A 32 2.32 0.16 0.96
N VAL A 33 2.15 1.19 0.12
CA VAL A 33 1.94 2.57 0.59
C VAL A 33 0.64 2.69 1.39
N ALA A 34 -0.46 2.09 0.92
CA ALA A 34 -1.72 2.08 1.65
C ALA A 34 -1.58 1.44 3.04
N ARG A 35 -0.84 0.32 3.14
CA ARG A 35 -0.54 -0.32 4.42
C ARG A 35 0.26 0.59 5.35
N TRP A 36 1.26 1.29 4.82
CA TRP A 36 2.06 2.24 5.60
C TRP A 36 1.23 3.42 6.11
N ILE A 37 0.31 3.94 5.29
CA ILE A 37 -0.63 4.99 5.70
C ILE A 37 -1.51 4.50 6.85
N GLU A 38 -2.03 3.28 6.77
CA GLU A 38 -2.89 2.74 7.83
C GLU A 38 -2.12 2.56 9.14
N VAL A 39 -0.91 2.01 9.09
CA VAL A 39 -0.03 1.88 10.27
C VAL A 39 0.26 3.25 10.89
N HIS A 40 0.54 4.26 10.06
CA HIS A 40 0.77 5.62 10.56
C HIS A 40 -0.47 6.18 11.26
N ARG A 41 -1.66 6.02 10.68
CA ARG A 41 -2.92 6.44 11.31
C ARG A 41 -3.20 5.72 12.62
N GLN A 42 -2.89 4.43 12.71
CA GLN A 42 -3.02 3.68 13.97
C GLN A 42 -2.08 4.22 15.05
N ARG A 43 -0.83 4.53 14.70
CA ARG A 43 0.13 5.12 15.65
C ARG A 43 -0.27 6.53 16.12
N VAL A 44 -0.83 7.36 15.22
CA VAL A 44 -1.37 8.67 15.59
C VAL A 44 -2.53 8.51 16.58
N ARG A 45 -3.50 7.64 16.28
CA ARG A 45 -4.62 7.36 17.20
C ARG A 45 -4.15 6.82 18.55
N LEU A 46 -3.11 5.98 18.57
CA LEU A 46 -2.53 5.49 19.82
C LEU A 46 -1.87 6.61 20.64
N ALA A 47 -1.24 7.59 19.98
CA ALA A 47 -0.65 8.75 20.64
C ALA A 47 -1.67 9.76 21.16
N GLU A 48 -2.91 9.74 20.63
CA GLU A 48 -4.03 10.55 21.08
C GLU A 48 -4.78 9.94 22.28
N LEU A 49 -4.50 8.70 22.65
CA LEU A 49 -5.11 8.06 23.82
C LEU A 49 -4.62 8.71 25.12
N GLU A 50 -5.56 8.95 26.04
CA GLU A 50 -5.27 9.38 27.40
C GLU A 50 -4.53 8.30 28.20
N ASP A 51 -3.73 8.72 29.18
CA ASP A 51 -2.88 7.84 29.98
C ASP A 51 -3.65 6.70 30.68
N HIS A 52 -4.92 6.93 31.04
CA HIS A 52 -5.76 5.92 31.66
C HIS A 52 -6.15 4.81 30.66
N HIS A 53 -6.44 5.16 29.41
CA HIS A 53 -6.68 4.19 28.34
C HIS A 53 -5.41 3.41 27.97
N LEU A 54 -4.24 4.06 28.06
CA LEU A 54 -2.96 3.37 27.87
C LEU A 54 -2.69 2.39 29.01
N ALA A 55 -2.99 2.77 30.25
CA ALA A 55 -2.86 1.91 31.42
C ALA A 55 -3.75 0.66 31.34
N ASP A 56 -4.99 0.79 30.84
CA ASP A 56 -5.90 -0.34 30.61
C ASP A 56 -5.35 -1.34 29.58
N LEU A 57 -4.57 -0.86 28.61
CA LEU A 57 -3.86 -1.67 27.62
C LEU A 57 -2.51 -2.21 28.13
N GLY A 58 -2.11 -1.86 29.36
CA GLY A 58 -0.81 -2.20 29.93
C GLY A 58 0.37 -1.48 29.24
N LEU A 59 0.10 -0.38 28.54
CA LEU A 59 1.10 0.40 27.80
C LEU A 59 1.52 1.62 28.61
N SER A 60 2.82 1.89 28.64
CA SER A 60 3.34 3.16 29.15
C SER A 60 3.33 4.24 28.06
N PRO A 61 3.14 5.53 28.41
CA PRO A 61 3.29 6.63 27.47
C PRO A 61 4.67 6.66 26.77
N ALA A 62 5.71 6.17 27.46
CA ALA A 62 7.05 6.06 26.88
C ALA A 62 7.14 5.02 25.74
N GLN A 63 6.46 3.87 25.90
CA GLN A 63 6.37 2.87 24.84
C GLN A 63 5.59 3.41 23.63
N VAL A 64 4.49 4.14 23.85
CA VAL A 64 3.71 4.77 22.78
C VAL A 64 4.54 5.79 22.00
N ARG A 65 5.28 6.66 22.69
CA ARG A 65 6.19 7.62 22.03
C ARG A 65 7.26 6.92 21.20
N LYS A 66 7.81 5.80 21.69
CA LYS A 66 8.78 4.99 20.96
C LYS A 66 8.18 4.36 19.70
N GLU A 67 6.96 3.82 19.79
CA GLU A 67 6.25 3.25 18.64
C GLU A 67 5.86 4.34 17.61
N TYR A 68 5.44 5.52 18.08
CA TYR A 68 5.12 6.66 17.25
C TYR A 68 6.32 7.15 16.43
N ALA A 69 7.52 7.16 17.03
CA ALA A 69 8.75 7.58 16.37
C ALA A 69 9.26 6.60 15.29
N LYS A 70 8.71 5.39 15.19
CA LYS A 70 9.11 4.42 14.16
C LYS A 70 8.57 4.83 12.80
N TRP A 71 9.37 4.59 11.76
CA TRP A 71 8.90 4.76 10.40
C TRP A 71 7.85 3.69 10.03
N PRO A 72 6.92 4.00 9.11
CA PRO A 72 5.85 3.06 8.72
C PRO A 72 6.34 1.76 8.06
N TRP A 73 7.50 1.80 7.40
CA TRP A 73 8.13 0.63 6.76
C TRP A 73 8.96 -0.22 7.72
N GLN A 74 9.10 0.18 8.98
CA GLN A 74 9.73 -0.60 10.06
C GLN A 74 8.68 -1.35 10.89
N ALA A 75 7.50 -1.61 10.30
CA ALA A 75 6.41 -2.34 10.93
C ALA A 75 6.79 -3.79 11.26
#